data_AF-A0A0M1JL13-F1
#
_entry.id   AF-A0A0M1JL13-F1
#
_cell.length_a   1.000
_cell.length_b   1.000
_cell.length_c   1.000
_cell.angle_alpha   90.00
_cell.angle_beta   90.00
_cell.angle_gamma   90.00
#
_symmetry.space_group_name_H-M   'P 1'
#
loop_
_entity.id
_entity.type
_entity.pdbx_description
1 polymer ?
#
loop_
_entity_poly.entity_id
_entity_poly.type
_entity_poly.pdbx_seq_one_letter_code
_entity_poly.pdbx_strand_id
1 'polypeptide(L)'
;INDWTIQLINLQDKGIIPQVPANPYNTDWIVNLMTALSPRKEYFDFKALLEEFIPFQEINEIIEPNSPVLVLGACDILAGEFKDFNSRRGEITVDAILASAAIPNVFKAVQGIYWDGLFSQNPPVRELVADVLDQRPDELWIIQINPKTRNDTPKTAEEILDRRNELAGNLSLYQEVRFIELVNEWHRQGMFNEEVQQKYRPVKIRWIDMSPDLCQSLDYASKLSRSRSFIDKLMADGEKQAEQFLVQLKMDTAVPV
;
A
#
# COMPACT_ATOMS: atom_id res chain seq x y z
N ILE A 1 -22.08 14.32 -6.48
CA ILE A 1 -20.71 14.62 -6.98
C ILE A 1 -19.99 13.32 -7.33
N ASN A 2 -19.80 12.40 -6.37
CA ASN A 2 -19.12 11.11 -6.60
C ASN A 2 -19.63 10.34 -7.84
N ASP A 3 -20.92 10.03 -7.91
CA ASP A 3 -21.45 9.16 -8.98
C ASP A 3 -21.33 9.76 -10.39
N TRP A 4 -21.52 11.07 -10.52
CA TRP A 4 -21.37 11.76 -11.80
C TRP A 4 -19.92 11.79 -12.27
N THR A 5 -18.97 12.02 -11.36
CA THR A 5 -17.53 11.99 -11.66
C THR A 5 -17.09 10.59 -12.10
N ILE A 6 -17.51 9.53 -11.40
CA ILE A 6 -17.19 8.14 -11.78
C ILE A 6 -17.81 7.77 -13.14
N GLN A 7 -19.04 8.19 -13.42
CA GLN A 7 -19.66 7.97 -14.73
C GLN A 7 -18.90 8.69 -15.85
N LEU A 8 -18.40 9.91 -15.61
CA LEU A 8 -17.63 10.66 -16.59
C LEU A 8 -16.28 10.00 -16.92
N ILE A 9 -15.57 9.53 -15.88
CA ILE A 9 -14.32 8.77 -16.05
C ILE A 9 -14.59 7.50 -16.85
N ASN A 10 -15.64 6.75 -16.51
CA ASN A 10 -16.05 5.56 -17.27
C ASN A 10 -16.39 5.85 -18.74
N LEU A 11 -16.90 7.05 -19.07
CA LEU A 11 -17.14 7.47 -20.45
C LEU A 11 -15.85 7.87 -21.17
N GLN A 12 -14.92 8.51 -20.48
CA GLN A 12 -13.58 8.81 -21.01
C GLN A 12 -12.80 7.53 -21.28
N ASP A 13 -12.82 6.58 -20.35
CA ASP A 13 -12.23 5.25 -20.50
C ASP A 13 -12.78 4.52 -21.72
N LYS A 14 -14.10 4.57 -21.94
CA LYS A 14 -14.74 3.97 -23.12
C LYS A 14 -14.45 4.71 -24.43
N GLY A 15 -13.62 5.77 -24.42
CA GLY A 15 -13.27 6.56 -25.60
C GLY A 15 -14.41 7.40 -26.15
N ILE A 16 -15.46 7.64 -25.36
CA ILE A 16 -16.63 8.43 -25.76
C ILE A 16 -16.32 9.93 -25.67
N ILE A 17 -15.40 10.32 -24.79
CA ILE A 17 -14.98 11.71 -24.53
C ILE A 17 -13.45 11.78 -24.59
N PRO A 18 -12.85 12.85 -25.15
CA PRO A 18 -11.39 13.00 -25.20
C PRO A 18 -10.73 12.97 -23.82
N GLN A 19 -9.57 12.30 -23.75
CA GLN A 19 -8.73 12.25 -22.56
C GLN A 19 -7.77 13.44 -22.51
N VAL A 20 -7.67 14.08 -21.34
CA VAL A 20 -6.65 15.09 -21.03
C VAL A 20 -5.76 14.49 -19.95
N PRO A 21 -4.44 14.35 -20.17
CA PRO A 21 -3.56 13.78 -19.15
C PRO A 21 -3.58 14.63 -17.88
N ALA A 22 -3.89 13.99 -16.75
CA ALA A 22 -3.92 14.66 -15.46
C ALA A 22 -2.48 14.99 -15.02
N ASN A 23 -2.18 16.29 -14.89
CA ASN A 23 -0.93 16.76 -14.29
C ASN A 23 -1.28 17.48 -12.98
N PRO A 24 -0.99 16.90 -11.81
CA PRO A 24 -1.34 17.50 -10.52
C PRO A 24 -0.66 18.87 -10.30
N TYR A 25 0.40 19.19 -11.05
CA TYR A 25 1.07 20.48 -11.00
C TYR A 25 0.37 21.59 -11.81
N ASN A 26 -0.58 21.25 -12.69
CA ASN A 26 -1.33 22.21 -13.51
C ASN A 26 -2.82 22.29 -13.16
N THR A 27 -3.30 21.51 -12.19
CA THR A 27 -4.72 21.42 -11.80
C THR A 27 -5.07 22.22 -10.54
N ASP A 28 -4.13 22.95 -9.97
CA ASP A 28 -4.33 23.73 -8.73
C ASP A 28 -5.55 24.66 -8.79
N TRP A 29 -5.78 25.31 -9.93
CA TRP A 29 -6.90 26.23 -10.08
C TRP A 29 -8.26 25.52 -10.00
N ILE A 30 -8.36 24.28 -10.52
CA ILE A 30 -9.58 23.46 -10.46
C ILE A 30 -9.81 23.02 -9.02
N VAL A 31 -8.77 22.50 -8.36
CA VAL A 31 -8.84 22.02 -6.98
C VAL A 31 -9.19 23.18 -6.03
N ASN A 32 -8.55 24.34 -6.19
CA ASN A 32 -8.84 25.53 -5.39
C ASN A 32 -10.27 26.04 -5.59
N LEU A 33 -10.77 26.06 -6.84
CA LEU A 33 -12.15 26.43 -7.14
C LEU A 33 -13.14 25.45 -6.50
N MET A 34 -12.92 24.15 -6.67
CA MET A 34 -13.77 23.10 -6.08
C MET A 34 -13.74 23.14 -4.56
N THR A 35 -12.59 23.39 -3.95
CA THR A 35 -12.43 23.53 -2.50
C THR A 35 -13.16 24.77 -1.96
N ALA A 36 -13.06 25.91 -2.66
CA ALA A 36 -13.73 27.14 -2.26
C ALA A 36 -15.26 27.05 -2.34
N LEU A 37 -15.78 26.25 -3.28
CA LEU A 37 -17.21 26.02 -3.48
C LEU A 37 -17.74 24.79 -2.71
N SER A 38 -16.86 23.98 -2.13
CA SER A 38 -17.24 22.76 -1.40
C SER A 38 -17.62 23.09 0.05
N PRO A 39 -18.75 22.55 0.56
CA PRO A 39 -19.08 22.65 1.98
C PRO A 39 -18.15 21.80 2.88
N ARG A 40 -17.34 20.91 2.30
CA ARG A 40 -16.33 20.09 3.00
C ARG A 40 -14.97 20.26 2.31
N LYS A 41 -14.06 21.01 2.94
CA LYS A 41 -12.73 21.32 2.36
C LYS A 41 -11.80 20.11 2.45
N GLU A 42 -12.00 19.29 3.47
CA GLU A 42 -11.29 18.05 3.78
C GLU A 42 -11.47 16.99 2.66
N TYR A 43 -12.49 17.16 1.80
CA TYR A 43 -12.69 16.32 0.62
C TYR A 43 -11.58 16.49 -0.43
N PHE A 44 -10.93 17.66 -0.46
CA PHE A 44 -9.87 18.02 -1.41
C PHE A 44 -8.53 18.31 -0.73
N ASP A 45 -8.53 18.50 0.59
CA ASP A 45 -7.34 18.67 1.41
C ASP A 45 -7.09 17.43 2.29
N PHE A 46 -6.33 16.49 1.74
CA PHE A 46 -5.99 15.25 2.44
C PHE A 46 -5.15 15.49 3.70
N LYS A 47 -4.32 16.54 3.72
CA LYS A 47 -3.54 16.92 4.89
C LYS A 47 -4.45 17.34 6.04
N ALA A 48 -5.38 18.26 5.76
CA ALA A 48 -6.35 18.72 6.76
C ALA A 48 -7.20 17.56 7.31
N LEU A 49 -7.62 16.63 6.44
CA LEU A 49 -8.34 15.43 6.87
C LEU A 49 -7.52 14.57 7.83
N LEU A 50 -6.24 14.31 7.52
CA LEU A 50 -5.37 13.54 8.41
C LEU A 50 -5.17 14.24 9.76
N GLU A 51 -4.96 15.56 9.75
CA GLU A 51 -4.77 16.35 10.96
C GLU A 51 -6.04 16.46 11.82
N GLU A 52 -7.23 16.35 11.21
CA GLU A 52 -8.51 16.31 11.94
C GLU A 52 -8.68 15.00 12.73
N PHE A 53 -8.31 13.87 12.13
CA PHE A 53 -8.59 12.54 12.68
C PHE A 53 -7.41 11.89 13.42
N ILE A 54 -6.18 12.38 13.24
CA ILE A 54 -4.98 11.79 13.81
C ILE A 54 -4.22 12.84 14.62
N PRO A 55 -4.11 12.68 15.96
CA PRO A 55 -3.32 13.59 16.79
C PRO A 55 -1.82 13.28 16.65
N PHE A 56 -1.20 13.71 15.55
CA PHE A 56 0.21 13.41 15.24
C PHE A 56 1.20 13.82 16.34
N GLN A 57 0.88 14.86 17.12
CA GLN A 57 1.71 15.33 18.23
C GLN A 57 1.79 14.31 19.38
N GLU A 58 0.75 13.50 19.58
CA GLU A 58 0.66 12.52 20.66
C GLU A 58 1.29 11.17 20.28
N ILE A 59 1.56 10.92 18.99
CA ILE A 59 2.07 9.62 18.51
C ILE A 59 3.38 9.23 19.20
N ASN A 60 4.32 10.16 19.33
CA ASN A 60 5.61 9.87 19.96
C ASN A 60 5.50 9.62 21.47
N GLU A 61 4.43 10.12 22.10
CA GLU A 61 4.19 9.97 23.54
C GLU A 61 3.58 8.61 23.88
N ILE A 62 2.86 7.99 22.94
CA ILE A 62 2.21 6.68 23.12
C ILE A 62 3.07 5.48 22.68
N ILE A 63 4.25 5.72 22.11
CA ILE A 63 5.16 4.65 21.67
C ILE A 63 6.00 4.18 22.86
N GLU A 64 5.74 2.95 23.31
CA GLU A 64 6.49 2.26 24.34
C GLU A 64 7.51 1.29 23.73
N PRO A 65 8.53 0.82 24.49
CA PRO A 65 9.50 -0.17 24.01
C PRO A 65 8.86 -1.44 23.40
N ASN A 66 7.66 -1.84 23.84
CA ASN A 66 6.97 -3.04 23.35
C ASN A 66 5.86 -2.73 22.32
N SER A 67 5.68 -1.48 21.91
CA SER A 67 4.67 -1.12 20.90
C SER A 67 4.97 -1.74 19.53
N PRO A 68 3.95 -2.05 18.72
CA PRO A 68 4.15 -2.42 17.33
C PRO A 68 4.95 -1.35 16.58
N VAL A 69 5.84 -1.78 15.68
CA VAL A 69 6.60 -0.87 14.82
C VAL A 69 5.80 -0.59 13.56
N LEU A 70 5.50 0.69 13.32
CA LEU A 70 5.01 1.17 12.03
C LEU A 70 6.19 1.65 11.18
N VAL A 71 6.24 1.17 9.93
CA VAL A 71 7.17 1.59 8.89
C VAL A 71 6.37 2.01 7.66
N LEU A 72 6.63 3.22 7.15
CA LEU A 72 6.02 3.74 5.94
C LEU A 72 7.10 3.88 4.86
N GLY A 73 6.81 3.45 3.64
CA GLY A 73 7.73 3.55 2.51
C GLY A 73 7.39 4.72 1.58
N ALA A 74 8.40 5.42 1.09
CA ALA A 74 8.31 6.43 0.05
C ALA A 74 9.54 6.36 -0.89
N CYS A 75 9.46 7.07 -2.01
CA CYS A 75 10.56 7.21 -2.97
C CYS A 75 10.99 8.68 -3.07
N ASP A 76 12.28 8.95 -2.85
CA ASP A 76 12.89 10.22 -3.23
C ASP A 76 13.05 10.25 -4.75
N ILE A 77 12.28 11.10 -5.41
CA ILE A 77 12.19 11.15 -6.87
C ILE A 77 13.40 11.84 -7.52
N LEU A 78 14.15 12.61 -6.75
CA LEU A 78 15.35 13.29 -7.24
C LEU A 78 16.57 12.38 -7.13
N ALA A 79 16.69 11.65 -6.02
CA ALA A 79 17.76 10.69 -5.79
C ALA A 79 17.49 9.32 -6.42
N GLY A 80 16.22 8.97 -6.64
CA GLY A 80 15.80 7.63 -7.04
C GLY A 80 15.95 6.59 -5.92
N GLU A 81 15.96 7.04 -4.66
CA GLU A 81 16.25 6.20 -3.49
C GLU A 81 14.99 5.95 -2.65
N PHE A 82 14.95 4.77 -2.02
CA PHE A 82 13.91 4.43 -1.06
C PHE A 82 14.12 5.17 0.27
N LYS A 83 13.03 5.67 0.85
CA LYS A 83 13.01 6.27 2.19
C LYS A 83 11.96 5.57 3.03
N ASP A 84 12.38 5.06 4.19
CA ASP A 84 11.47 4.59 5.22
C ASP A 84 11.26 5.66 6.31
N PHE A 85 10.03 5.73 6.81
CA PHE A 85 9.67 6.48 8.01
C PHE A 85 9.30 5.49 9.11
N ASN A 86 10.06 5.50 10.20
CA ASN A 86 9.93 4.51 11.27
C ASN A 86 9.42 5.15 12.57
N SER A 87 8.38 4.56 13.15
CA SER A 87 7.82 4.94 14.46
C SER A 87 8.87 4.99 15.58
N ARG A 88 9.83 4.07 15.61
CA ARG A 88 10.91 4.05 16.62
C ARG A 88 11.87 5.25 16.51
N ARG A 89 11.93 5.89 15.34
CA ARG A 89 12.73 7.08 15.09
C ARG A 89 11.93 8.38 15.23
N GLY A 90 10.65 8.29 15.60
CA GLY A 90 9.75 9.43 15.73
C GLY A 90 9.40 10.10 14.40
N GLU A 91 9.45 9.35 13.29
CA GLU A 91 9.28 9.89 11.93
C GLU A 91 7.83 9.82 11.41
N ILE A 92 6.88 9.30 12.22
CA ILE A 92 5.47 9.18 11.82
C ILE A 92 4.79 10.53 11.98
N THR A 93 4.85 11.32 10.91
CA THR A 93 4.26 12.66 10.80
C THR A 93 3.22 12.69 9.69
N VAL A 94 2.42 13.77 9.64
CA VAL A 94 1.47 13.97 8.54
C VAL A 94 2.18 13.97 7.18
N ASP A 95 3.37 14.58 7.09
CA ASP A 95 4.15 14.63 5.85
C ASP A 95 4.66 13.23 5.45
N ALA A 96 5.01 12.37 6.42
CA ALA A 96 5.40 10.99 6.14
C ALA A 96 4.25 10.16 5.56
N ILE A 97 3.05 10.30 6.10
CA ILE A 97 1.84 9.65 5.58
C ILE A 97 1.53 10.16 4.17
N LEU A 98 1.58 11.48 3.97
CA LEU A 98 1.36 12.09 2.67
C LEU A 98 2.39 11.62 1.65
N ALA A 99 3.67 11.53 2.03
CA ALA A 99 4.75 11.07 1.14
C ALA A 99 4.53 9.61 0.70
N SER A 100 4.15 8.74 1.64
CA SER A 100 3.84 7.34 1.35
C SER A 100 2.59 7.17 0.50
N ALA A 101 1.59 8.06 0.65
CA ALA A 101 0.34 8.03 -0.10
C ALA A 101 0.35 8.88 -1.40
N ALA A 102 1.48 9.50 -1.75
CA ALA A 102 1.58 10.43 -2.88
C ALA A 102 1.64 9.68 -4.22
N ILE A 103 0.48 9.22 -4.70
CA ILE A 103 0.35 8.60 -6.03
C ILE A 103 0.66 9.67 -7.10
N PRO A 104 1.67 9.49 -7.99
CA PRO A 104 2.22 10.54 -8.85
C PRO A 104 1.22 11.26 -9.77
N ASN A 105 0.14 10.58 -10.17
CA ASN A 105 -0.88 11.12 -11.08
C ASN A 105 -2.06 11.78 -10.37
N VAL A 106 -2.14 11.64 -9.04
CA VAL A 106 -3.26 12.10 -8.22
C VAL A 106 -2.82 13.22 -7.28
N PHE A 107 -1.61 13.11 -6.72
CA PHE A 107 -1.06 14.06 -5.77
C PHE A 107 0.27 14.63 -6.26
N LYS A 108 0.55 15.88 -5.87
CA LYS A 108 1.89 16.46 -6.00
C LYS A 108 2.86 15.74 -5.08
N ALA A 109 4.15 15.77 -5.43
CA ALA A 109 5.19 15.28 -4.54
C ALA A 109 5.18 16.07 -3.23
N VAL A 110 5.30 15.36 -2.10
CA VAL A 110 5.37 15.99 -0.78
C VAL A 110 6.76 16.58 -0.59
N GLN A 111 6.80 17.81 -0.06
CA GLN A 111 8.02 18.64 0.00
C GLN A 111 8.74 18.80 -1.37
N GLY A 112 8.05 18.48 -2.48
CA GLY A 112 8.58 18.54 -3.83
C GLY A 112 9.50 17.39 -4.24
N ILE A 113 9.69 16.36 -3.38
CA ILE A 113 10.67 15.30 -3.64
C ILE A 113 10.16 13.87 -3.40
N TYR A 114 9.07 13.66 -2.65
CA TYR A 114 8.60 12.31 -2.34
C TYR A 114 7.33 11.92 -3.09
N TRP A 115 7.36 10.72 -3.68
CA TRP A 115 6.20 9.98 -4.20
C TRP A 115 6.03 8.65 -3.48
N ASP A 116 4.86 8.03 -3.66
CA ASP A 116 4.60 6.64 -3.24
C ASP A 116 5.75 5.73 -3.69
N GLY A 117 6.22 4.90 -2.76
CA GLY A 117 7.29 3.92 -2.94
C GLY A 117 6.94 2.76 -3.87
N LEU A 118 5.82 2.80 -4.61
CA LEU A 118 5.40 1.73 -5.53
C LEU A 118 6.47 1.32 -6.55
N PHE A 119 7.37 2.23 -6.92
CA PHE A 119 8.50 1.96 -7.83
C PHE A 119 9.79 1.53 -7.12
N SER A 120 9.84 1.60 -5.79
CA SER A 120 11.00 1.24 -4.98
C SER A 120 10.69 0.04 -4.08
N GLN A 121 9.95 0.22 -2.99
CA GLN A 121 9.58 -0.83 -2.04
C GLN A 121 8.21 -0.54 -1.44
N ASN A 122 7.19 -1.32 -1.81
CA ASN A 122 5.85 -1.20 -1.22
C ASN A 122 5.14 -2.58 -1.18
N PRO A 123 4.98 -3.20 0.02
CA PRO A 123 5.43 -2.74 1.34
C PRO A 123 6.95 -2.88 1.56
N PRO A 124 7.55 -2.16 2.53
CA PRO A 124 8.97 -2.24 2.86
C PRO A 124 9.30 -3.51 3.66
N VAL A 125 9.16 -4.67 3.01
CA VAL A 125 9.31 -6.00 3.60
C VAL A 125 10.68 -6.19 4.27
N ARG A 126 11.74 -5.69 3.62
CA ARG A 126 13.10 -5.79 4.13
C ARG A 126 13.24 -5.16 5.52
N GLU A 127 12.70 -3.96 5.70
CA GLU A 127 12.81 -3.20 6.96
C GLU A 127 11.95 -3.80 8.09
N LEU A 128 10.92 -4.57 7.76
CA LEU A 128 10.15 -5.34 8.73
C LEU A 128 10.85 -6.63 9.17
N VAL A 129 11.77 -7.13 8.34
CA VAL A 129 12.40 -8.44 8.50
C VAL A 129 13.89 -8.32 8.85
N ALA A 130 14.47 -7.11 8.88
CA ALA A 130 15.91 -6.89 9.01
C ALA A 130 16.32 -5.79 10.01
N ASP A 131 17.19 -6.19 10.95
CA ASP A 131 18.63 -5.80 10.99
C ASP A 131 19.33 -6.58 12.13
N VAL A 132 18.55 -6.99 13.13
CA VAL A 132 18.99 -7.80 14.28
C VAL A 132 18.31 -9.17 14.21
N LEU A 133 19.09 -10.26 14.18
CA LEU A 133 18.58 -11.63 14.07
C LEU A 133 17.54 -11.98 15.16
N ASP A 134 17.71 -11.42 16.35
CA ASP A 134 16.86 -11.70 17.51
C ASP A 134 15.50 -10.96 17.48
N GLN A 135 15.31 -10.02 16.54
CA GLN A 135 14.09 -9.21 16.42
C GLN A 135 13.27 -9.54 15.18
N ARG A 136 13.61 -10.62 14.47
CA ARG A 136 12.87 -11.04 13.27
C ARG A 136 11.52 -11.63 13.65
N PRO A 137 10.46 -11.34 12.88
CA PRO A 137 9.16 -11.93 13.13
C PRO A 137 9.15 -13.41 12.75
N ASP A 138 8.40 -14.23 13.48
CA ASP A 138 8.18 -15.63 13.13
C ASP A 138 7.36 -15.76 11.82
N GLU A 139 6.44 -14.82 11.60
CA GLU A 139 5.58 -14.80 10.43
C GLU A 139 5.52 -13.40 9.79
N LEU A 140 5.45 -13.39 8.46
CA LEU A 140 5.18 -12.19 7.66
C LEU A 140 3.81 -12.35 6.99
N TRP A 141 2.85 -11.52 7.38
CA TRP A 141 1.51 -11.50 6.78
C TRP A 141 1.42 -10.36 5.76
N ILE A 142 1.11 -10.72 4.51
CA ILE A 142 1.02 -9.79 3.40
C ILE A 142 -0.45 -9.63 3.01
N ILE A 143 -0.96 -8.42 3.16
CA ILE A 143 -2.29 -8.03 2.67
C ILE A 143 -2.11 -7.44 1.28
N GLN A 144 -2.49 -8.19 0.25
CA GLN A 144 -2.28 -7.78 -1.13
C GLN A 144 -3.58 -7.25 -1.74
N ILE A 145 -3.59 -5.97 -2.09
CA ILE A 145 -4.74 -5.30 -2.71
C ILE A 145 -4.68 -5.29 -4.24
N ASN A 146 -3.47 -5.36 -4.82
CA ASN A 146 -3.30 -5.36 -6.27
C ASN A 146 -3.42 -6.76 -6.84
N PRO A 147 -4.25 -6.98 -7.88
CA PRO A 147 -4.46 -8.30 -8.45
C PRO A 147 -3.20 -8.85 -9.11
N LYS A 148 -2.91 -10.13 -8.83
CA LYS A 148 -1.84 -10.89 -9.49
C LYS A 148 -2.13 -11.06 -10.98
N THR A 149 -3.36 -11.45 -11.30
CA THR A 149 -3.83 -11.75 -12.65
C THR A 149 -5.07 -10.92 -12.99
N ARG A 150 -5.29 -10.69 -14.30
CA ARG A 150 -6.55 -10.15 -14.83
C ARG A 150 -7.09 -11.12 -15.88
N ASN A 151 -8.40 -11.24 -15.97
CA ASN A 151 -9.06 -12.08 -16.96
C ASN A 151 -9.05 -11.42 -18.35
N ASP A 152 -9.15 -10.09 -18.38
CA ASP A 152 -9.22 -9.30 -19.61
C ASP A 152 -7.94 -8.53 -19.89
N THR A 153 -7.64 -8.37 -21.18
CA THR A 153 -6.51 -7.54 -21.64
C THR A 153 -6.91 -6.05 -21.54
N PRO A 154 -6.08 -5.18 -20.94
CA PRO A 154 -6.37 -3.74 -20.89
C PRO A 154 -6.36 -3.15 -22.31
N LYS A 155 -7.37 -2.34 -22.62
CA LYS A 155 -7.60 -1.73 -23.95
C LYS A 155 -7.56 -0.21 -23.93
N THR A 156 -7.81 0.42 -22.77
CA THR A 156 -7.76 1.88 -22.62
C THR A 156 -6.39 2.33 -22.08
N ALA A 157 -6.03 3.59 -22.29
CA ALA A 157 -4.77 4.13 -21.76
C ALA A 157 -4.72 4.06 -20.22
N GLU A 158 -5.85 4.31 -19.54
CA GLU A 158 -5.93 4.26 -18.08
C GLU A 158 -5.83 2.82 -17.58
N GLU A 159 -6.52 1.85 -18.21
CA GLU A 159 -6.37 0.42 -17.90
C GLU A 159 -4.93 -0.08 -18.08
N ILE A 160 -4.24 0.40 -19.13
CA ILE A 160 -2.83 0.03 -19.39
C ILE A 160 -1.92 0.62 -18.30
N LEU A 161 -2.10 1.90 -17.95
CA LEU A 161 -1.33 2.56 -16.89
C LEU A 161 -1.60 1.92 -15.53
N ASP A 162 -2.86 1.59 -15.24
CA ASP A 162 -3.27 0.91 -14.02
C ASP A 162 -2.63 -0.47 -13.93
N ARG A 163 -2.70 -1.26 -15.01
CA ARG A 163 -2.06 -2.58 -15.05
C ARG A 163 -0.55 -2.49 -14.91
N ARG A 164 0.09 -1.48 -15.50
CA ARG A 164 1.53 -1.23 -15.31
C ARG A 164 1.86 -0.98 -13.84
N ASN A 165 1.06 -0.16 -13.15
CA ASN A 165 1.25 0.12 -11.72
C ASN A 165 1.06 -1.14 -10.87
N GLU A 166 0.05 -1.96 -11.16
CA GLU A 166 -0.16 -3.26 -10.49
C GLU A 166 1.03 -4.20 -10.67
N LEU A 167 1.54 -4.31 -11.90
CA LEU A 167 2.68 -5.18 -12.21
C LEU A 167 3.96 -4.69 -11.54
N ALA A 168 4.22 -3.38 -11.54
CA ALA A 168 5.38 -2.80 -10.89
C ALA A 168 5.39 -3.05 -9.38
N GLY A 169 4.27 -2.77 -8.70
CA GLY A 169 4.14 -3.03 -7.26
C GLY A 169 4.29 -4.52 -6.93
N ASN A 170 3.64 -5.40 -7.69
CA ASN A 170 3.76 -6.85 -7.49
C ASN A 170 5.18 -7.37 -7.73
N LEU A 171 5.89 -6.83 -8.72
CA LEU A 171 7.27 -7.23 -9.01
C LEU A 171 8.20 -6.91 -7.82
N SER A 172 8.12 -5.69 -7.28
CA SER A 172 8.90 -5.26 -6.12
C SER A 172 8.64 -6.18 -4.92
N LEU A 173 7.36 -6.38 -4.57
CA LEU A 173 6.96 -7.26 -3.47
C LEU A 173 7.46 -8.71 -3.63
N TYR A 174 7.31 -9.30 -4.82
CA TYR A 174 7.72 -10.69 -5.03
C TYR A 174 9.24 -10.89 -5.00
N GLN A 175 10.02 -9.90 -5.42
CA GLN A 175 11.48 -9.97 -5.30
C GLN A 175 11.91 -10.03 -3.83
N GLU A 176 11.31 -9.21 -2.96
CA GLU A 176 11.60 -9.21 -1.52
C GLU A 176 11.15 -10.51 -0.84
N VAL A 177 9.94 -10.98 -1.14
CA VAL A 177 9.44 -12.28 -0.65
C VAL A 177 10.38 -13.41 -1.08
N ARG A 178 10.78 -13.41 -2.36
CA ARG A 178 11.66 -14.45 -2.89
C ARG A 178 13.02 -14.44 -2.21
N PHE A 179 13.54 -13.27 -1.87
CA PHE A 179 14.78 -13.15 -1.11
C PHE A 179 14.65 -13.81 0.26
N ILE A 180 13.58 -13.53 1.02
CA ILE A 180 13.33 -14.18 2.32
C ILE A 180 13.26 -15.70 2.19
N GLU A 181 12.53 -16.20 1.19
CA GLU A 181 12.43 -17.66 0.95
C GLU A 181 13.78 -18.30 0.64
N LEU A 182 14.64 -17.64 -0.15
CA LEU A 182 15.98 -18.13 -0.45
C LEU A 182 16.85 -18.18 0.81
N VAL A 183 16.81 -17.15 1.65
CA VAL A 183 17.57 -17.14 2.92
C VAL A 183 17.05 -18.22 3.87
N ASN A 184 15.73 -18.43 3.94
CA ASN A 184 15.13 -19.55 4.69
C ASN A 184 15.61 -20.92 4.15
N GLU A 185 15.73 -21.06 2.83
CA GLU A 185 16.24 -22.28 2.21
C GLU A 185 17.71 -22.54 2.53
N TRP A 186 18.56 -21.52 2.42
CA TRP A 186 19.97 -21.62 2.79
C TRP A 186 20.17 -22.02 4.24
N HIS A 187 19.34 -21.47 5.14
CA HIS A 187 19.32 -21.91 6.53
C HIS A 187 18.94 -23.39 6.67
N ARG A 188 17.88 -23.85 5.99
CA ARG A 188 17.47 -25.27 6.03
C ARG A 188 18.56 -26.21 5.50
N GLN A 189 19.36 -25.75 4.54
CA GLN A 189 20.48 -26.50 3.96
C GLN A 189 21.76 -26.44 4.82
N GLY A 190 21.77 -25.71 5.95
CA GLY A 190 22.95 -25.60 6.80
C GLY A 190 24.09 -24.78 6.18
N MET A 191 23.78 -23.83 5.30
CA MET A 191 24.78 -23.03 4.58
C MET A 191 25.39 -21.89 5.40
N PHE A 192 24.88 -21.63 6.61
CA PHE A 192 25.42 -20.59 7.49
C PHE A 192 26.50 -21.13 8.42
N ASN A 193 27.33 -20.23 8.97
CA ASN A 193 28.24 -20.60 10.06
C ASN A 193 27.45 -21.03 11.30
N GLU A 194 28.09 -21.75 12.23
CA GLU A 194 27.41 -22.33 13.40
C GLU A 194 26.64 -21.29 14.23
N GLU A 195 27.20 -20.10 14.43
CA GLU A 195 26.56 -19.04 15.22
C GLU A 195 25.26 -18.56 14.57
N VAL A 196 25.30 -18.21 13.29
CA VAL A 196 24.12 -17.73 12.55
C VAL A 196 23.13 -18.87 12.34
N GLN A 197 23.60 -20.10 12.13
CA GLN A 197 22.75 -21.27 11.98
C GLN A 197 21.93 -21.55 13.25
N GLN A 198 22.45 -21.26 14.44
CA GLN A 198 21.72 -21.43 15.70
C GLN A 198 20.73 -20.28 15.99
N LYS A 199 21.11 -19.05 15.63
CA LYS A 199 20.30 -17.85 15.92
C LYS A 199 19.20 -17.60 14.89
N TYR A 200 19.43 -17.95 13.63
CA TYR A 200 18.50 -17.65 12.54
C TYR A 200 17.18 -18.40 12.71
N ARG A 201 16.07 -17.66 12.65
CA ARG A 201 14.71 -18.20 12.62
C ARG A 201 14.11 -17.98 11.22
N PRO A 202 13.71 -19.05 10.51
CA PRO A 202 13.00 -18.91 9.24
C PRO A 202 11.67 -18.19 9.41
N VAL A 203 11.38 -17.23 8.53
CA VAL A 203 10.13 -16.45 8.55
C VAL A 203 9.07 -17.15 7.69
N LYS A 204 7.90 -17.48 8.26
CA LYS A 204 6.78 -18.04 7.50
C LYS A 204 5.99 -16.92 6.81
N ILE A 205 5.90 -16.97 5.49
CA ILE A 205 5.19 -15.96 4.70
C ILE A 205 3.75 -16.42 4.46
N ARG A 206 2.79 -15.52 4.69
CA ARG A 206 1.35 -15.77 4.48
C ARG A 206 0.70 -14.64 3.72
N TRP A 207 -0.33 -14.97 2.95
CA TRP A 207 -1.01 -14.04 2.06
C TRP A 207 -2.48 -13.91 2.45
N ILE A 208 -2.97 -12.68 2.45
CA ILE A 208 -4.38 -12.32 2.60
C ILE A 208 -4.75 -11.54 1.34
N ASP A 209 -5.43 -12.22 0.42
CA ASP A 209 -5.84 -11.67 -0.87
C ASP A 209 -7.31 -11.21 -0.79
N MET A 210 -7.67 -10.21 -1.58
CA MET A 210 -9.08 -9.84 -1.82
C MET A 210 -9.87 -11.02 -2.40
N SER A 211 -11.18 -11.11 -2.12
CA SER A 211 -11.97 -12.19 -2.72
C SER A 211 -11.98 -12.12 -4.26
N PRO A 212 -11.94 -13.26 -4.98
CA PRO A 212 -11.90 -13.27 -6.43
C PRO A 212 -13.07 -12.52 -7.08
N ASP A 213 -14.27 -12.67 -6.51
CA ASP A 213 -15.49 -12.04 -7.02
C ASP A 213 -15.42 -10.51 -6.90
N LEU A 214 -14.95 -10.00 -5.76
CA LEU A 214 -14.80 -8.57 -5.57
C LEU A 214 -13.71 -8.03 -6.47
N CYS A 215 -12.54 -8.67 -6.48
CA CYS A 215 -11.39 -8.30 -7.28
C CYS A 215 -11.72 -8.16 -8.78
N GLN A 216 -12.53 -9.07 -9.33
CA GLN A 216 -12.95 -9.02 -10.73
C GLN A 216 -13.96 -7.90 -11.03
N SER A 217 -14.69 -7.43 -10.01
CA SER A 217 -15.66 -6.34 -10.15
C SER A 217 -15.04 -4.95 -10.09
N LEU A 218 -13.75 -4.83 -9.76
CA LEU A 218 -13.06 -3.55 -9.62
C LEU A 218 -12.32 -3.14 -10.89
N ASP A 219 -12.48 -1.88 -11.27
CA ASP A 219 -11.80 -1.22 -12.39
C ASP A 219 -11.01 0.00 -11.91
N TYR A 220 -10.35 0.70 -12.85
CA TYR A 220 -9.60 1.91 -12.53
C TYR A 220 -10.47 2.97 -11.86
N ALA A 221 -11.68 3.21 -12.38
CA ALA A 221 -12.62 4.19 -11.84
C ALA A 221 -13.03 3.88 -10.39
N SER A 222 -13.16 2.60 -10.04
CA SER A 222 -13.50 2.17 -8.67
C SER A 222 -12.50 2.67 -7.62
N LYS A 223 -11.22 2.85 -7.98
CA LYS A 223 -10.16 3.40 -7.09
C LYS A 223 -10.42 4.85 -6.68
N LEU A 224 -11.23 5.58 -7.46
CA LEU A 224 -11.57 6.97 -7.20
C LEU A 224 -12.91 7.12 -6.48
N SER A 225 -13.66 6.02 -6.31
CA SER A 225 -14.96 6.03 -5.65
C SER A 225 -14.82 6.22 -4.15
N ARG A 226 -15.46 7.27 -3.64
CA ARG A 226 -15.58 7.54 -2.19
C ARG A 226 -16.97 7.22 -1.65
N SER A 227 -17.72 6.36 -2.34
CA SER A 227 -19.07 5.97 -1.92
C SER A 227 -19.01 5.21 -0.60
N ARG A 228 -19.85 5.60 0.36
CA ARG A 228 -19.95 4.91 1.65
C ARG A 228 -20.30 3.44 1.49
N SER A 229 -21.30 3.11 0.67
CA SER A 229 -21.70 1.71 0.44
C SER A 229 -20.62 0.90 -0.26
N PHE A 230 -19.79 1.53 -1.10
CA PHE A 230 -18.65 0.88 -1.73
C PHE A 230 -17.53 0.59 -0.71
N ILE A 231 -17.19 1.56 0.14
CA ILE A 231 -16.21 1.38 1.21
C ILE A 231 -16.67 0.32 2.21
N ASP A 232 -17.95 0.33 2.61
CA ASP A 232 -18.53 -0.69 3.49
C ASP A 232 -18.43 -2.09 2.87
N LYS A 233 -18.63 -2.21 1.54
CA LYS A 233 -18.44 -3.48 0.82
C LYS A 233 -16.99 -3.95 0.85
N LEU A 234 -16.01 -3.05 0.66
CA LEU A 234 -14.58 -3.37 0.72
C LEU A 234 -14.17 -3.82 2.14
N MET A 235 -14.63 -3.12 3.17
CA MET A 235 -14.36 -3.47 4.57
C MET A 235 -14.94 -4.85 4.92
N ALA A 236 -16.20 -5.12 4.55
CA ALA A 236 -16.85 -6.40 4.81
C ALA A 236 -16.14 -7.58 4.12
N ASP A 237 -15.62 -7.37 2.90
CA ASP A 237 -14.79 -8.39 2.24
C ASP A 237 -13.48 -8.62 2.99
N GLY A 238 -12.78 -7.55 3.38
CA GLY A 238 -11.55 -7.65 4.16
C GLY A 238 -11.72 -8.38 5.49
N GLU A 239 -12.79 -8.08 6.23
CA GLU A 239 -13.15 -8.78 7.47
C GLU A 239 -13.36 -10.29 7.22
N LYS A 240 -14.13 -10.64 6.18
CA LYS A 240 -14.36 -12.03 5.80
C LYS A 240 -13.07 -12.76 5.40
N GLN A 241 -12.19 -12.11 4.63
CA GLN A 241 -10.90 -12.71 4.25
C GLN A 241 -9.99 -12.89 5.48
N ALA A 242 -10.00 -11.95 6.43
CA ALA A 242 -9.28 -12.08 7.69
C ALA A 242 -9.83 -13.23 8.56
N GLU A 243 -11.15 -13.39 8.64
CA GLU A 243 -11.76 -14.52 9.36
C GLU A 243 -11.34 -15.87 8.77
N GLN A 244 -11.40 -16.02 7.45
CA GLN A 244 -10.95 -17.23 6.75
C GLN A 244 -9.46 -17.51 7.02
N PHE A 245 -8.64 -16.47 6.93
CA PHE A 245 -7.22 -16.54 7.23
C PHE A 245 -6.96 -17.03 8.65
N LEU A 246 -7.67 -16.51 9.65
CA LEU A 246 -7.53 -16.93 11.05
C LEU A 246 -7.98 -18.38 11.30
N VAL A 247 -8.99 -18.87 10.58
CA VAL A 247 -9.36 -20.30 10.62
C VAL A 247 -8.22 -21.16 10.09
N GLN A 248 -7.66 -20.81 8.92
CA GLN A 248 -6.54 -21.53 8.33
C GLN A 248 -5.31 -21.50 9.25
N LEU A 249 -5.02 -20.35 9.86
CA LEU A 249 -3.92 -20.19 10.81
C LEU A 249 -4.03 -21.17 11.98
N LYS A 250 -5.23 -21.32 12.57
CA LYS A 250 -5.46 -22.27 13.66
C LYS A 250 -5.25 -23.72 13.22
N MET A 251 -5.69 -24.09 12.01
CA MET A 251 -5.49 -25.44 11.48
C MET A 251 -4.01 -25.75 11.27
N ASP A 252 -3.25 -24.81 10.71
CA ASP A 252 -1.80 -24.93 10.51
C ASP A 252 -1.05 -25.11 11.84
N THR A 253 -1.44 -24.40 12.91
CA THR A 253 -0.80 -24.51 14.23
C THR A 253 -1.15 -25.79 14.99
N ALA A 254 -2.26 -26.44 14.64
CA ALA A 254 -2.74 -27.66 15.30
C ALA A 254 -2.10 -28.94 14.73
N VAL A 255 -1.41 -28.86 13.59
CA VAL A 255 -0.64 -29.96 13.01
C VAL A 255 0.80 -29.84 13.52
N PRO A 256 1.28 -30.73 14.40
CA PRO A 256 2.69 -30.75 14.76
C PRO A 256 3.51 -31.12 13.52
N VAL A 257 4.57 -30.35 13.24
CA VAL A 257 5.63 -30.73 12.30
C VAL A 257 6.49 -31.82 12.94
#